data_AF-A0A328VHT2-F1
#
_entry.id   AF-A0A328VHT2-F1
#
_cell.length_a   1.000
_cell.length_b   1.000
_cell.length_c   1.000
_cell.angle_alpha   90.00
_cell.angle_beta   90.00
_cell.angle_gamma   90.00
#
_symmetry.space_group_name_H-M   'P 1'
#
loop_
_entity.id
_entity.type
_entity.pdbx_description
1 polymer ?
#
loop_
_entity_poly.entity_id
_entity_poly.type
_entity_poly.pdbx_seq_one_letter_code
_entity_poly.pdbx_strand_id
1 'polypeptide(L)'
;MRGLEDLLSRFPRERSVVADALTFCDLTTSPLGTRVSLQERAREVTLRYGPDHLVTQALRQALPTKALAIARTRCWLQRHGLDPDQLFPE
;
A
#
# COMPACT_ATOMS: atom_id res chain seq x y z
N MET A 1 12.57 -3.05 11.06
CA MET A 1 13.88 -2.38 10.98
C MET A 1 14.73 -2.97 12.07
N ARG A 2 15.91 -3.50 11.73
CA ARG A 2 16.77 -4.17 12.72
C ARG A 2 17.47 -3.13 13.59
N GLY A 3 17.52 -3.34 14.90
CA GLY A 3 18.23 -2.48 15.85
C GLY A 3 17.48 -1.20 16.27
N LEU A 4 16.19 -1.08 15.93
CA LEU A 4 15.33 0.05 16.30
C LEU A 4 14.07 -0.41 17.04
N GLU A 5 14.02 -1.66 17.47
CA GLU A 5 12.82 -2.30 18.03
C GLU A 5 12.30 -1.53 19.25
N ASP A 6 13.18 -1.18 20.20
CA ASP A 6 12.82 -0.45 21.41
C ASP A 6 12.31 0.97 21.11
N LEU A 7 12.94 1.66 20.16
CA LEU A 7 12.50 3.00 19.74
C LEU A 7 11.14 2.95 19.04
N LEU A 8 10.92 1.93 18.21
CA LEU A 8 9.67 1.73 17.49
C LEU A 8 8.53 1.23 18.40
N SER A 9 8.82 0.61 19.54
CA SER A 9 7.80 0.17 20.50
C SER A 9 6.89 1.30 21.00
N ARG A 10 7.42 2.54 21.01
CA ARG A 10 6.67 3.76 21.36
C ARG A 10 5.63 4.16 20.32
N PHE A 11 5.72 3.60 19.11
CA PHE A 11 4.84 3.87 17.98
C PHE A 11 4.12 2.58 17.57
N PRO A 12 3.11 2.14 18.36
CA PRO A 12 2.40 0.92 18.05
C PRO A 12 1.78 1.01 16.67
N ARG A 13 1.78 -0.12 15.96
CA ARG A 13 1.24 -0.16 14.60
C ARG A 13 -0.26 0.06 14.64
N GLU A 14 -0.71 1.15 14.02
CA GLU A 14 -2.13 1.44 13.86
C GLU A 14 -2.82 0.37 13.01
N ARG A 15 -4.00 -0.06 13.44
CA ARG A 15 -4.85 -1.06 12.76
C ARG A 15 -6.28 -0.52 12.61
N SER A 16 -6.42 0.64 11.98
CA SER A 16 -7.70 1.31 11.74
C SER A 16 -8.11 1.23 10.27
N VAL A 17 -9.38 1.52 10.00
CA VAL A 17 -9.89 1.69 8.61
C VAL A 17 -9.21 2.86 7.88
N VAL A 18 -8.80 3.90 8.62
CA VAL A 18 -8.09 5.07 8.06
C VAL A 18 -6.68 4.67 7.63
N ALA A 19 -5.96 3.90 8.45
CA ALA A 19 -4.63 3.41 8.11
C ALA A 19 -4.65 2.50 6.87
N ASP A 20 -5.66 1.64 6.75
CA ASP A 20 -5.86 0.82 5.54
C ASP A 20 -6.19 1.69 4.32
N ALA A 21 -7.05 2.70 4.46
CA ALA A 21 -7.42 3.60 3.38
C ALA A 21 -6.24 4.45 2.87
N LEU A 22 -5.41 4.98 3.78
CA LEU A 22 -4.18 5.69 3.41
C LEU A 22 -3.19 4.77 2.69
N THR A 23 -3.06 3.52 3.16
CA THR A 23 -2.22 2.49 2.49
C THR A 23 -2.76 2.16 1.10
N PHE A 24 -4.09 2.07 0.94
CA PHE A 24 -4.74 1.90 -0.35
C PHE A 24 -4.39 3.06 -1.29
N CYS A 25 -4.64 4.30 -0.88
CA CYS A 25 -4.35 5.49 -1.69
C CYS A 25 -2.87 5.57 -2.12
N ASP A 26 -1.92 5.35 -1.19
CA ASP A 26 -0.49 5.36 -1.49
C ASP A 26 -0.09 4.34 -2.57
N LEU A 27 -0.65 3.13 -2.48
CA LEU A 27 -0.21 2.00 -3.30
C LEU A 27 -0.97 1.83 -4.59
N THR A 28 -2.13 2.46 -4.73
CA THR A 28 -2.95 2.38 -5.94
C THR A 28 -2.99 3.68 -6.75
N THR A 29 -2.20 4.67 -6.38
CA THR A 29 -2.11 5.96 -7.09
C THR A 29 -0.67 6.21 -7.52
N SER A 30 -0.45 6.46 -8.81
CA SER A 30 0.86 6.79 -9.39
C SER A 30 1.32 8.20 -8.99
N PRO A 31 2.60 8.56 -9.21
CA PRO A 31 3.07 9.93 -9.01
C PRO A 31 2.33 10.98 -9.85
N LEU A 32 1.66 10.57 -10.93
CA LEU A 32 0.85 11.43 -11.79
C LEU A 32 -0.63 11.47 -11.35
N GLY A 33 -0.98 10.82 -10.24
CA GLY A 33 -2.37 10.73 -9.76
C GLY A 33 -3.22 9.68 -10.46
N THR A 34 -2.65 8.92 -11.41
CA THR A 34 -3.39 7.86 -12.13
C THR A 34 -3.49 6.58 -11.31
N ARG A 35 -4.49 5.74 -11.59
CA ARG A 35 -4.61 4.44 -10.92
C ARG A 35 -3.53 3.47 -11.35
N VAL A 36 -3.07 2.68 -10.39
CA VAL A 36 -2.17 1.55 -10.62
C VAL A 36 -2.54 0.40 -9.69
N SER A 37 -2.29 -0.81 -10.13
CA SER A 37 -2.36 -2.00 -9.27
C SER A 37 -1.15 -2.08 -8.34
N LEU A 38 -1.28 -2.82 -7.24
CA LEU A 38 -0.16 -3.12 -6.35
C LEU A 38 0.99 -3.83 -7.08
N GLN A 39 0.68 -4.64 -8.11
CA GLN A 39 1.67 -5.36 -8.90
C GLN A 39 2.44 -4.40 -9.82
N GLU A 40 1.75 -3.48 -10.49
CA GLU A 40 2.40 -2.43 -11.29
C GLU A 40 3.28 -1.55 -10.40
N ARG A 41 2.79 -1.15 -9.23
CA ARG A 41 3.59 -0.42 -8.24
C ARG A 41 4.86 -1.19 -7.84
N ALA A 42 4.76 -2.50 -7.58
CA ALA A 42 5.91 -3.32 -7.23
C ALA A 42 6.93 -3.45 -8.37
N ARG A 43 6.45 -3.60 -9.61
CA ARG A 43 7.29 -3.63 -10.82
C ARG A 43 8.00 -2.29 -11.04
N GLU A 44 7.27 -1.19 -10.91
CA GLU A 44 7.78 0.18 -11.05
C GLU A 44 8.90 0.46 -10.03
N VAL A 45 8.66 0.14 -8.75
CA VAL A 45 9.68 0.27 -7.70
C VAL A 45 10.91 -0.58 -7.99
N THR A 46 10.72 -1.82 -8.45
CA THR A 46 11.83 -2.71 -8.81
C THR A 46 12.62 -2.15 -10.00
N LEU A 47 11.95 -1.60 -11.01
CA LEU A 47 12.59 -0.97 -12.17
C LEU A 47 13.38 0.27 -11.77
N ARG A 48 12.85 1.09 -10.86
CA ARG A 48 13.47 2.34 -10.40
C ARG A 48 14.71 2.12 -9.54
N TYR A 49 14.65 1.18 -8.59
CA TYR A 49 15.71 0.99 -7.59
C TYR A 49 16.60 -0.23 -7.83
N GLY A 50 16.16 -1.19 -8.65
CA GLY A 50 16.82 -2.48 -8.85
C GLY A 50 16.32 -3.56 -7.88
N PRO A 51 16.51 -4.85 -8.22
CA PRO A 51 15.95 -5.99 -7.49
C PRO A 51 16.52 -6.19 -6.07
N ASP A 52 17.78 -5.79 -5.86
CA ASP A 52 18.51 -5.99 -4.60
C ASP A 52 18.51 -4.76 -3.71
N HIS A 53 17.93 -3.64 -4.15
CA HIS A 53 17.87 -2.42 -3.36
C HIS A 53 16.93 -2.57 -2.16
N LEU A 54 17.28 -1.94 -1.03
CA LEU A 54 16.54 -2.05 0.23
C LEU A 54 15.06 -1.68 0.10
N VAL A 55 14.73 -0.68 -0.72
CA VAL A 55 13.34 -0.28 -0.99
C VAL A 55 12.56 -1.42 -1.65
N THR A 56 13.15 -2.08 -2.65
CA THR A 56 12.55 -3.21 -3.35
C THR A 56 12.35 -4.39 -2.41
N GLN A 57 13.36 -4.72 -1.60
CA GLN A 57 13.26 -5.81 -0.62
C GLN A 57 12.18 -5.53 0.43
N ALA A 58 12.15 -4.32 0.98
CA ALA A 58 11.16 -3.91 1.97
C ALA A 58 9.73 -3.95 1.40
N LEU A 59 9.53 -3.46 0.19
CA LEU A 59 8.23 -3.55 -0.48
C LEU A 59 7.81 -5.00 -0.70
N ARG A 60 8.71 -5.85 -1.20
CA ARG A 60 8.45 -7.29 -1.44
C ARG A 60 7.99 -8.00 -0.17
N GLN A 61 8.67 -7.75 0.96
CA GLN A 61 8.30 -8.30 2.26
C GLN A 61 6.94 -7.78 2.75
N ALA A 62 6.60 -6.52 2.45
CA ALA A 62 5.35 -5.90 2.85
C ALA A 62 4.14 -6.24 1.95
N LEU A 63 4.36 -6.82 0.76
CA LEU A 63 3.29 -7.09 -0.22
C LEU A 63 2.07 -7.82 0.38
N PRO A 64 2.21 -8.88 1.20
CA PRO A 64 1.04 -9.57 1.75
C PRO A 64 0.18 -8.66 2.63
N THR A 65 0.79 -7.90 3.54
CA THR A 65 0.07 -6.99 4.42
C THR A 65 -0.55 -5.82 3.65
N LYS A 66 0.16 -5.31 2.64
CA LYS A 66 -0.35 -4.25 1.75
C LYS A 66 -1.57 -4.72 0.94
N ALA A 67 -1.53 -5.94 0.40
CA ALA A 67 -2.66 -6.54 -0.30
C ALA A 67 -3.90 -6.67 0.61
N LEU A 68 -3.71 -7.08 1.87
CA LEU A 68 -4.80 -7.15 2.85
C LEU A 68 -5.40 -5.78 3.19
N ALA A 69 -4.58 -4.72 3.30
CA ALA A 69 -5.08 -3.36 3.52
C ALA A 69 -5.91 -2.85 2.34
N ILE A 70 -5.44 -3.11 1.11
CA ILE A 70 -6.18 -2.81 -0.12
C ILE A 70 -7.52 -3.55 -0.16
N ALA A 71 -7.52 -4.86 0.12
CA ALA A 71 -8.74 -5.66 0.12
C ALA A 71 -9.76 -5.18 1.16
N ARG A 72 -9.30 -4.89 2.39
CA ARG A 72 -10.16 -4.35 3.46
C ARG A 72 -10.77 -3.01 3.07
N THR A 73 -9.98 -2.13 2.46
CA THR A 73 -10.47 -0.82 1.97
C THR A 73 -11.50 -0.99 0.86
N ARG A 74 -11.25 -1.86 -0.14
CA ARG A 74 -12.23 -2.13 -1.21
C ARG A 74 -13.54 -2.67 -0.66
N CYS A 75 -13.48 -3.62 0.27
CA CYS A 75 -14.67 -4.16 0.93
C CYS A 75 -15.43 -3.07 1.72
N TRP A 76 -14.70 -2.20 2.41
CA TRP A 76 -15.30 -1.07 3.13
C TRP A 76 -16.02 -0.10 2.19
N LEU A 77 -15.39 0.27 1.07
CA LEU A 77 -15.99 1.14 0.04
C LEU A 77 -17.26 0.52 -0.55
N GLN A 78 -17.18 -0.74 -0.98
CA GLN A 78 -18.32 -1.46 -1.55
C GLN A 78 -19.51 -1.54 -0.59
N ARG A 79 -19.24 -1.78 0.71
CA ARG A 79 -20.27 -1.79 1.76
C ARG A 79 -21.00 -0.45 1.90
N HIS A 80 -20.36 0.65 1.53
CA HIS A 80 -20.94 1.99 1.56
C HIS A 80 -21.43 2.46 0.18
N GLY A 81 -21.57 1.56 -0.79
CA GLY A 81 -22.08 1.87 -2.14
C GLY A 81 -21.08 2.63 -3.01
N LEU A 82 -19.80 2.64 -2.63
CA LEU A 82 -18.73 3.26 -3.40
C LEU A 82 -17.98 2.17 -4.16
N ASP A 83 -18.05 2.20 -5.48
CA ASP A 83 -17.15 1.40 -6.31
C ASP A 83 -15.89 2.22 -6.58
N PRO A 84 -14.72 1.80 -6.07
CA PRO A 84 -13.48 2.47 -6.42
C PRO A 84 -13.36 2.56 -7.94
N ASP A 85 -13.62 1.52 -8.71
CA ASP A 85 -13.35 1.53 -10.15
C ASP A 85 -14.29 2.49 -10.93
N GLN A 86 -15.37 2.98 -10.31
CA GLN A 86 -16.23 4.04 -10.85
C GLN A 86 -15.84 5.46 -10.39
N LEU A 87 -15.21 5.61 -9.22
CA LEU A 87 -14.93 6.93 -8.62
C LEU A 87 -13.79 7.70 -9.31
N PHE A 88 -12.83 7.00 -9.93
CA PHE A 88 -11.80 7.61 -10.76
C PHE A 88 -11.66 6.79 -12.05
N PRO A 89 -12.47 7.08 -13.09
CA PRO A 89 -12.35 6.42 -14.38
C PRO A 89 -10.99 6.73 -15.02
N GLU A 90 -10.51 5.82 -15.88
CA GLU A 90 -9.28 5.99 -16.66
C GLU A 90 -9.29 7.23 -17.56
#